data_AF-A0A957I1A6-F1
#
_entry.id   AF-A0A957I1A6-F1
#
_cell.length_a   1.000
_cell.length_b   1.000
_cell.length_c   1.000
_cell.angle_alpha   90.00
_cell.angle_beta   90.00
_cell.angle_gamma   90.00
#
_symmetry.space_group_name_H-M   'P 1'
#
loop_
_entity.id
_entity.type
_entity.pdbx_description
1 polymer ?
#
loop_
_entity_poly.entity_id
_entity_poly.type
_entity_poly.pdbx_seq_one_letter_code
_entity_poly.pdbx_strand_id
1 'polypeptide(L)'
;MNPLIDPTAVAHTQLSHEEVQRYSRHLIMPEVGMAGQKKLKAASVLLIGAGGLGSPLAMYLAAAGIGRIGLVDYDVVDYTNLQRQVIHGTKDVGRPKLASAKA
;
A
#
# COMPACT_ATOMS: atom_id res chain seq x y z
N MET A 1 4.19 24.46 -8.37
CA MET A 1 4.26 23.01 -8.58
C MET A 1 2.87 22.46 -8.31
N ASN A 2 2.27 21.72 -9.25
CA ASN A 2 0.92 21.18 -9.06
C ASN A 2 0.93 20.12 -7.95
N PRO A 3 -0.12 20.05 -7.11
CA PRO A 3 -0.17 19.04 -6.06
C PRO A 3 -0.28 17.63 -6.68
N LEU A 4 0.52 16.69 -6.17
CA LEU A 4 0.52 15.29 -6.61
C LEU A 4 -0.79 14.54 -6.27
N ILE A 5 -1.53 15.05 -5.29
CA ILE A 5 -2.81 14.50 -4.85
C ILE A 5 -3.87 15.60 -5.03
N ASP A 6 -4.98 15.26 -5.67
CA ASP A 6 -6.09 16.19 -5.90
C ASP A 6 -6.62 16.77 -4.57
N PRO A 7 -6.51 18.11 -4.37
CA PRO A 7 -6.99 18.75 -3.15
C PRO A 7 -8.49 18.56 -2.88
N THR A 8 -9.29 18.43 -3.95
CA THR A 8 -10.75 18.21 -3.82
C THR A 8 -11.02 16.81 -3.27
N ALA A 9 -10.31 15.79 -3.78
CA ALA A 9 -10.39 14.43 -3.26
C ALA A 9 -10.00 14.36 -1.78
N VAL A 10 -8.95 15.08 -1.36
CA VAL A 10 -8.54 15.15 0.05
C VAL A 10 -9.62 15.79 0.92
N ALA A 11 -10.24 16.89 0.47
CA ALA A 11 -11.27 17.59 1.22
C ALA A 11 -12.51 16.72 1.51
N HIS A 12 -12.90 15.87 0.55
CA HIS A 12 -14.03 14.94 0.70
C HIS A 12 -13.67 13.62 1.38
N THR A 13 -12.38 13.36 1.63
CA THR A 13 -11.94 12.13 2.28
C THR A 13 -12.19 12.18 3.80
N GLN A 14 -12.96 11.22 4.29
CA GLN A 14 -13.20 11.01 5.71
C GLN A 14 -12.60 9.67 6.16
N LEU A 15 -12.13 9.61 7.41
CA LEU A 15 -11.74 8.36 8.05
C LEU A 15 -12.95 7.79 8.79
N SER A 16 -13.21 6.50 8.61
CA SER A 16 -14.17 5.77 9.43
C SER A 16 -13.65 5.64 10.87
N HIS A 17 -14.53 5.26 11.79
CA HIS A 17 -14.13 5.00 13.17
C HIS A 17 -13.04 3.92 13.27
N GLU A 18 -13.16 2.85 12.47
CA GLU A 18 -12.16 1.77 12.41
C GLU A 18 -10.81 2.30 11.89
N GLU A 19 -10.80 3.15 10.87
CA GLU A 19 -9.57 3.75 10.34
C GLU A 19 -8.93 4.70 11.36
N VAL A 20 -9.71 5.47 12.11
CA VAL A 20 -9.20 6.30 13.20
C VAL A 20 -8.53 5.44 14.27
N GLN A 21 -9.14 4.31 14.63
CA GLN A 21 -8.56 3.37 15.59
C GLN A 21 -7.28 2.72 15.05
N ARG A 22 -7.32 2.22 13.81
CA ARG A 22 -6.19 1.55 13.12
C ARG A 22 -4.99 2.48 12.96
N TYR A 23 -5.22 3.74 12.61
CA TYR A 23 -4.17 4.73 12.35
C TYR A 23 -3.89 5.65 13.54
N SER A 24 -4.41 5.35 14.73
CA SER A 24 -4.27 6.18 15.95
C SER A 24 -2.82 6.62 16.22
N ARG A 25 -1.83 5.73 16.02
CA ARG A 25 -0.41 6.06 16.18
C ARG A 25 0.14 7.01 15.11
N HIS A 26 -0.37 6.96 13.88
CA HIS A 26 -0.02 7.94 12.83
C HIS A 26 -0.68 9.29 13.10
N LEU A 27 -1.92 9.30 13.60
CA LEU A 27 -2.69 10.52 13.87
C LEU A 27 -2.08 11.39 14.97
N ILE A 28 -1.31 10.81 15.89
CA ILE A 28 -0.61 11.55 16.96
C ILE A 28 0.70 12.19 16.45
N MET A 29 1.28 11.69 15.35
CA MET A 29 2.52 12.25 14.79
C MET A 29 2.26 13.65 14.20
N PRO A 30 2.95 14.70 14.66
CA PRO A 30 2.75 16.07 14.16
C PRO A 30 2.91 16.22 12.65
N GLU A 31 3.79 15.43 12.04
CA GLU A 31 4.10 15.45 10.60
C GLU A 31 3.00 14.82 9.75
N VAL A 32 2.15 13.98 10.34
CA VAL A 32 1.05 13.30 9.65
C VAL A 32 -0.28 13.88 10.10
N GLY A 33 -0.69 13.63 11.34
CA GLY A 33 -1.97 14.07 11.87
C GLY A 33 -3.19 13.62 11.03
N MET A 34 -4.34 14.21 11.32
CA MET A 34 -5.58 13.93 10.58
C MET A 34 -5.48 14.34 9.11
N ALA A 35 -4.83 15.47 8.82
CA ALA A 35 -4.71 15.98 7.46
C ALA A 35 -3.81 15.09 6.59
N GLY A 36 -2.68 14.62 7.12
CA GLY A 36 -1.77 13.71 6.42
C GLY A 36 -2.40 12.35 6.17
N GLN A 37 -3.09 11.78 7.16
CA GLN A 37 -3.76 10.48 6.98
C GLN A 37 -4.88 10.55 5.93
N LYS A 38 -5.64 11.65 5.86
CA LYS A 38 -6.61 11.88 4.77
C LYS A 38 -5.93 12.00 3.40
N LYS A 39 -4.76 12.63 3.31
CA LYS A 39 -3.98 12.67 2.07
C LYS A 39 -3.53 11.28 1.64
N LEU A 40 -3.03 10.46 2.56
CA LEU A 40 -2.67 9.07 2.27
C LEU A 40 -3.88 8.28 1.76
N LYS A 41 -5.02 8.37 2.44
CA LYS A 41 -6.26 7.71 2.00
C LYS A 41 -6.77 8.20 0.64
N ALA A 42 -6.61 9.49 0.32
CA ALA A 42 -6.99 10.02 -0.98
C ALA A 42 -6.01 9.64 -2.11
N ALA A 43 -4.81 9.16 -1.78
CA ALA A 43 -3.77 8.88 -2.75
C ALA A 43 -3.99 7.56 -3.49
N SER A 44 -3.49 7.51 -4.72
CA SER A 44 -3.34 6.30 -5.52
C SER A 44 -1.87 6.11 -5.90
N VAL A 45 -1.36 4.89 -5.72
CA VAL A 45 0.03 4.54 -6.06
C VAL A 45 0.02 3.33 -7.01
N LEU A 46 0.79 3.42 -8.10
CA LEU A 46 1.03 2.30 -9.01
C LEU A 46 2.43 1.74 -8.74
N LEU A 47 2.51 0.47 -8.35
CA LEU A 47 3.77 -0.26 -8.20
C LEU A 47 3.97 -1.17 -9.41
N ILE A 48 5.10 -0.97 -10.10
CA ILE A 48 5.52 -1.81 -11.21
C ILE A 48 6.56 -2.79 -10.66
N GLY A 49 6.13 -4.05 -10.53
CA GLY A 49 6.86 -5.14 -9.89
C GLY A 49 6.36 -5.40 -8.47
N ALA A 50 6.05 -6.66 -8.18
CA ALA A 50 5.76 -7.20 -6.85
C ALA A 50 6.95 -8.03 -6.30
N GLY A 51 8.13 -7.87 -6.90
CA GLY A 51 9.37 -8.57 -6.52
C GLY A 51 10.05 -8.01 -5.26
N GLY A 52 11.38 -8.06 -5.21
CA GLY A 52 12.13 -7.78 -3.96
C GLY A 52 11.97 -6.36 -3.41
N LEU A 53 11.81 -5.36 -4.27
CA LEU A 53 11.51 -3.98 -3.86
C LEU A 53 10.01 -3.73 -3.71
N GLY A 54 9.21 -4.30 -4.61
CA GLY A 54 7.76 -4.16 -4.62
C GLY A 54 7.09 -4.76 -3.38
N SER A 55 7.59 -5.91 -2.90
CA SER A 55 7.08 -6.60 -1.72
C SER A 55 7.02 -5.70 -0.47
N PRO A 56 8.16 -5.15 0.04
CA PRO A 56 8.11 -4.27 1.20
C PRO A 56 7.37 -2.95 0.92
N LEU A 57 7.49 -2.38 -0.29
CA LEU A 57 6.76 -1.16 -0.64
C LEU A 57 5.25 -1.34 -0.57
N ALA A 58 4.72 -2.41 -1.16
CA ALA A 58 3.29 -2.72 -1.13
C ALA A 58 2.80 -2.92 0.31
N MET A 59 3.55 -3.65 1.13
CA MET A 59 3.22 -3.86 2.54
C MET A 59 3.16 -2.54 3.32
N TYR A 60 4.17 -1.69 3.21
CA TYR A 60 4.22 -0.44 3.98
C TYR A 60 3.25 0.61 3.45
N LEU A 61 3.00 0.69 2.14
CA LEU A 61 2.00 1.60 1.58
C LEU A 61 0.58 1.18 2.00
N ALA A 62 0.29 -0.12 2.02
CA ALA A 62 -0.99 -0.64 2.50
C ALA A 62 -1.14 -0.36 4.01
N ALA A 63 -0.10 -0.63 4.80
CA ALA A 63 -0.09 -0.34 6.23
C ALA A 63 -0.21 1.14 6.55
N ALA A 64 0.37 2.03 5.72
CA ALA A 64 0.23 3.48 5.84
C ALA A 64 -1.19 3.97 5.52
N GLY A 65 -2.00 3.16 4.82
CA GLY A 65 -3.37 3.50 4.46
C GLY A 65 -3.51 4.26 3.16
N ILE A 66 -2.67 3.96 2.16
CA ILE A 66 -2.91 4.42 0.78
C ILE A 66 -4.26 3.89 0.29
N GLY A 67 -5.15 4.76 -0.17
CA GLY A 67 -6.51 4.36 -0.53
C GLY A 67 -6.59 3.43 -1.73
N ARG A 68 -5.65 3.55 -2.68
CA ARG A 68 -5.58 2.65 -3.82
C ARG A 68 -4.13 2.31 -4.18
N ILE A 69 -3.82 1.01 -4.19
CA ILE A 69 -2.54 0.49 -4.67
C ILE A 69 -2.83 -0.36 -5.91
N GLY A 70 -2.29 0.06 -7.05
CA GLY A 70 -2.23 -0.75 -8.27
C GLY A 70 -0.94 -1.54 -8.29
N LEU A 71 -1.00 -2.82 -8.66
CA LEU A 71 0.16 -3.68 -8.84
C LEU A 71 0.23 -4.13 -10.30
N VAL A 72 1.42 -4.09 -10.89
CA VAL A 72 1.71 -4.62 -12.23
C VAL A 72 2.89 -5.57 -12.13
N ASP A 73 2.68 -6.84 -12.44
CA ASP A 73 3.73 -7.86 -12.47
C ASP A 73 3.24 -9.01 -13.38
N TYR A 74 4.13 -9.59 -14.17
CA TYR A 74 3.80 -10.65 -15.13
C TYR A 74 4.38 -12.01 -14.72
N ASP A 75 5.16 -12.06 -13.64
CA ASP A 75 5.78 -13.30 -13.17
C ASP A 75 4.86 -14.10 -12.24
N VAL A 76 5.30 -15.34 -11.98
CA VAL A 76 4.79 -16.21 -10.91
C VAL A 76 5.72 -16.17 -9.70
N VAL A 77 5.20 -16.59 -8.55
CA VAL A 77 6.00 -16.78 -7.33
C VAL A 77 6.94 -17.96 -7.52
N ASP A 78 8.22 -17.76 -7.23
CA ASP A 78 9.28 -18.77 -7.31
C ASP A 78 9.93 -18.96 -5.94
N TYR A 79 10.23 -20.21 -5.59
CA TYR A 79 10.83 -20.57 -4.31
C TYR A 79 12.17 -19.86 -4.05
N THR A 80 13.01 -19.73 -5.08
CA THR A 80 14.33 -19.07 -5.04
C THR A 80 14.24 -17.55 -4.88
N ASN A 81 13.02 -17.00 -4.85
CA ASN A 81 12.77 -15.59 -4.66
C ASN A 81 12.21 -15.23 -3.29
N LEU A 82 11.76 -16.20 -2.49
CA LEU A 82 11.05 -15.97 -1.23
C LEU A 82 11.90 -15.28 -0.15
N GLN A 83 13.22 -15.46 -0.16
CA GLN A 83 14.15 -14.80 0.76
C GLN A 83 14.15 -13.27 0.66
N ARG A 84 13.63 -12.70 -0.43
CA ARG A 84 13.56 -11.24 -0.64
C ARG A 84 12.19 -10.72 -1.02
N GLN A 85 11.25 -11.59 -1.43
CA GLN A 85 9.90 -11.23 -1.84
C GLN A 85 8.90 -11.53 -0.73
N VAL A 86 9.02 -10.81 0.38
CA VAL A 86 8.36 -11.11 1.67
C VAL A 86 6.84 -10.97 1.69
N ILE A 87 6.23 -10.44 0.62
CA ILE A 87 4.76 -10.42 0.46
C ILE A 87 4.21 -11.77 0.00
N HIS A 88 5.07 -12.70 -0.44
CA HIS A 88 4.71 -14.03 -0.93
C HIS A 88 5.10 -15.12 0.08
N GLY A 89 4.35 -16.23 0.09
CA GLY A 89 4.67 -17.39 0.93
C GLY A 89 4.92 -18.66 0.13
N THR A 90 5.47 -19.69 0.77
CA THR A 90 5.73 -21.02 0.16
C THR A 90 4.47 -21.63 -0.45
N LYS A 91 3.30 -21.41 0.16
CA LYS A 91 1.99 -21.88 -0.35
C LYS A 91 1.59 -21.25 -1.69
N ASP A 92 2.26 -20.16 -2.09
CA ASP A 92 1.92 -19.39 -3.28
C ASP A 92 2.84 -19.69 -4.48
N VAL A 93 3.87 -20.53 -4.31
CA VAL A 93 4.79 -20.91 -5.39
C VAL A 93 4.01 -21.44 -6.60
N GLY A 94 4.35 -20.94 -7.79
CA GLY A 94 3.66 -21.24 -9.05
C GLY A 94 2.41 -20.39 -9.33
N ARG A 95 1.86 -19.66 -8.34
CA ARG A 95 0.76 -18.71 -8.57
C ARG A 95 1.29 -17.39 -9.15
N PRO A 96 0.48 -16.66 -9.95
CA PRO A 96 0.85 -15.31 -10.37
C PRO A 96 1.14 -14.42 -9.16
N LYS A 97 2.22 -13.63 -9.22
CA LYS A 97 2.60 -12.73 -8.10
C LYS A 97 1.48 -11.77 -7.74
N LEU A 98 0.74 -11.27 -8.74
CA LEU A 98 -0.43 -10.41 -8.52
C LEU A 98 -1.54 -11.08 -7.72
N ALA A 99 -1.78 -12.37 -7.94
CA ALA A 99 -2.78 -13.13 -7.20
C ALA A 99 -2.32 -13.47 -5.78
N SER A 100 -1.02 -13.69 -5.59
CA SER A 100 -0.42 -13.88 -4.26
C SER A 100 -0.43 -12.59 -3.43
N ALA A 101 0.01 -11.46 -4.01
CA ALA A 101 0.12 -10.17 -3.30
C ALA A 101 -1.23 -9.50 -2.98
N LYS A 102 -2.33 -9.93 -3.62
CA LYS A 102 -3.68 -9.44 -3.34
C LYS A 102 -4.34 -10.13 -2.14
N ALA A 103 -3.91 -11.36 -1.82
CA ALA A 103 -4.52 -12.23 -0.83
C ALA A 103 -4.18 -11.82 0.60
#